data_AF-A0A6B0WSP9-F1
#
_entry.id   AF-A0A6B0WSP9-F1
#
_cell.length_a   1.000
_cell.length_b   1.000
_cell.length_c   1.000
_cell.angle_alpha   90.00
_cell.angle_beta   90.00
_cell.angle_gamma   90.00
#
_symmetry.space_group_name_H-M   'P 1'
#
loop_
_entity.id
_entity.type
_entity.pdbx_description
1 polymer ?
#
loop_
_entity_poly.entity_id
_entity_poly.type
_entity_poly.pdbx_seq_one_letter_code
_entity_poly.pdbx_strand_id
1 'polypeptide(L)'
;MIHDNVEFHNVAELREVEGRDGLRVQRVPEDVRLCLNAGAQERMLSPAGSEIRFVSAGNKVNVTLSSPGGSAEVIPFFGPFQEKERFQIGKEPRTLELTYPARLKAIESEAVRDLPFSHNVWRLILRNTSLHYHSIEGEGLRPPTADELPKRRYLSYGTSITHGASATAMHLTYVSQVAWRLGADLINLGVGGSAYCERELADYIAAREDWDVATLALSVNMMGAGFYLSEFSERVTYMVNAVAGANPDRPVGCITIYPHFREFCGDAEERERTAAFRQALRDAVDGCPHENAHLIEGTEMLSNIGGLTVDLIHPGDHGMIEMGERVAGRLESLLGRDEGDGTIRKIRKVRRIKKTK
;
A
#
# COMPACT_ATOMS: atom_id res chain seq x y z
N MET A 1 7.27 12.87 3.17
CA MET A 1 7.48 14.28 3.64
C MET A 1 8.17 14.28 5.00
N ILE A 2 8.79 15.38 5.46
CA ILE A 2 9.46 15.45 6.77
C ILE A 2 8.79 16.52 7.65
N HIS A 3 8.54 16.20 8.91
CA HIS A 3 8.03 17.10 9.95
C HIS A 3 8.53 16.63 11.32
N ASP A 4 8.84 17.54 12.26
CA ASP A 4 9.43 17.23 13.57
C ASP A 4 10.63 16.26 13.51
N ASN A 5 11.49 16.41 12.51
CA ASN A 5 12.65 15.54 12.25
C ASN A 5 12.30 14.06 12.02
N VAL A 6 11.07 13.75 11.63
CA VAL A 6 10.65 12.39 11.23
C VAL A 6 10.01 12.39 9.86
N GLU A 7 10.07 11.25 9.17
CA GLU A 7 9.49 11.05 7.86
C GLU A 7 8.04 10.56 7.98
N PHE A 8 7.13 11.16 7.21
CA PHE A 8 5.79 10.66 6.95
C PHE A 8 5.77 10.07 5.54
N HIS A 9 5.71 8.75 5.46
CA HIS A 9 5.72 7.98 4.22
C HIS A 9 4.31 7.65 3.75
N ASN A 10 4.08 7.67 2.42
CA ASN A 10 2.75 7.60 1.82
C ASN A 10 1.79 8.64 2.45
N VAL A 11 2.32 9.84 2.69
CA VAL A 11 1.63 11.03 3.16
C VAL A 11 2.08 12.19 2.29
N ALA A 12 1.12 12.83 1.64
CA ALA A 12 1.36 13.97 0.77
C ALA A 12 1.22 15.30 1.51
N GLU A 13 0.38 15.34 2.55
CA GLU A 13 0.11 16.55 3.31
C GLU A 13 -0.16 16.23 4.79
N LEU A 14 0.39 17.05 5.66
CA LEU A 14 -0.01 17.20 7.06
C LEU A 14 -0.77 18.52 7.16
N ARG A 15 -2.04 18.46 7.56
CA ARG A 15 -2.95 19.60 7.44
C ARG A 15 -3.60 19.99 8.76
N GLU A 16 -3.52 21.27 9.11
CA GLU A 16 -4.35 21.85 10.15
C GLU A 16 -5.81 21.86 9.71
N VAL A 17 -6.71 21.43 10.60
CA VAL A 17 -8.15 21.40 10.33
C VAL A 17 -8.86 22.22 11.39
N GLU A 18 -9.64 23.22 10.95
CA GLU A 18 -10.38 24.08 11.86
C GLU A 18 -11.23 23.26 12.85
N GLY A 19 -11.12 23.60 14.14
CA GLY A 19 -11.83 22.91 15.21
C GLY A 19 -11.30 21.51 15.56
N ARG A 20 -10.14 21.10 15.03
CA ARG A 20 -9.46 19.85 15.40
C ARG A 20 -8.02 20.12 15.77
N ASP A 21 -7.59 19.54 16.88
CA ASP A 21 -6.19 19.60 17.31
C ASP A 21 -5.31 18.61 16.53
N GLY A 22 -4.03 18.93 16.40
CA GLY A 22 -3.04 18.19 15.62
C GLY A 22 -3.22 18.27 14.10
N LEU A 23 -2.21 17.77 13.38
CA LEU A 23 -2.14 17.77 11.93
C LEU A 23 -2.75 16.50 11.35
N ARG A 24 -3.81 16.65 10.54
CA ARG A 24 -4.43 15.53 9.83
C ARG A 24 -3.47 14.94 8.81
N VAL A 25 -3.25 13.64 8.87
CA VAL A 25 -2.41 12.87 7.94
C VAL A 25 -3.21 12.55 6.68
N GLN A 26 -2.71 12.93 5.48
CA GLN A 26 -3.41 12.75 4.21
C GLN A 26 -2.53 12.07 3.14
N ARG A 27 -3.09 11.07 2.44
CA ARG A 27 -2.39 10.34 1.37
C ARG A 27 -2.26 11.13 0.05
N VAL A 28 -3.14 12.10 -0.14
CA VAL A 28 -3.13 13.03 -1.28
C VAL A 28 -3.29 14.46 -0.75
N PRO A 29 -2.80 15.48 -1.48
CA PRO A 29 -3.04 16.88 -1.15
C PRO A 29 -4.54 17.20 -1.08
N GLU A 30 -4.91 18.17 -0.25
CA GLU A 30 -6.30 18.56 -0.03
C GLU A 30 -7.00 19.01 -1.32
N ASP A 31 -6.32 19.77 -2.18
CA ASP A 31 -6.85 20.25 -3.45
C ASP A 31 -7.19 19.09 -4.39
N VAL A 32 -6.32 18.08 -4.51
CA VAL A 32 -6.62 16.83 -5.22
C VAL A 32 -7.78 16.09 -4.56
N ARG A 33 -7.76 15.96 -3.22
CA ARG A 33 -8.77 15.22 -2.45
C ARG A 33 -10.18 15.78 -2.68
N LEU A 34 -10.33 17.10 -2.68
CA LEU A 34 -11.61 17.79 -2.82
C LEU A 34 -12.20 17.71 -4.24
N CYS A 35 -11.39 17.35 -5.24
CA CYS A 35 -11.85 17.09 -6.60
C CYS A 35 -12.40 15.65 -6.81
N LEU A 36 -12.15 14.73 -5.87
CA LEU A 36 -12.60 13.35 -6.00
C LEU A 36 -14.09 13.19 -5.67
N ASN A 37 -14.69 12.05 -6.03
CA ASN A 37 -16.05 11.74 -5.58
C ASN A 37 -16.14 11.68 -4.05
N ALA A 38 -17.32 11.97 -3.48
CA ALA A 38 -17.53 12.11 -2.04
C ALA A 38 -16.96 10.94 -1.20
N GLY A 39 -17.17 9.70 -1.65
CA GLY A 39 -16.63 8.53 -0.95
C GLY A 39 -15.10 8.46 -1.01
N ALA A 40 -14.49 8.81 -2.15
CA ALA A 40 -13.03 8.90 -2.26
C ALA A 40 -12.45 10.00 -1.38
N GLN A 41 -13.11 11.17 -1.26
CA GLN A 41 -12.65 12.26 -0.40
C GLN A 41 -12.49 11.81 1.05
N GLU A 42 -13.41 10.99 1.56
CA GLU A 42 -13.37 10.43 2.91
C GLU A 42 -12.31 9.32 3.03
N ARG A 43 -12.25 8.41 2.05
CA ARG A 43 -11.34 7.26 2.09
C ARG A 43 -9.87 7.66 1.95
N MET A 44 -9.56 8.76 1.26
CA MET A 44 -8.20 9.29 1.19
C MET A 44 -7.68 9.84 2.53
N LEU A 45 -8.58 10.11 3.49
CA LEU A 45 -8.20 10.46 4.86
C LEU A 45 -7.82 9.26 5.72
N SER A 46 -8.17 8.04 5.30
CA SER A 46 -7.63 6.82 5.92
C SER A 46 -6.13 6.73 5.63
N PRO A 47 -5.26 6.51 6.64
CA PRO A 47 -3.82 6.47 6.45
C PRO A 47 -3.37 5.07 5.98
N ALA A 48 -4.13 4.43 5.09
CA ALA A 48 -3.87 3.06 4.65
C ALA A 48 -2.51 2.95 3.94
N GLY A 49 -1.57 2.26 4.58
CA GLY A 49 -0.20 2.10 4.11
C GLY A 49 0.68 3.32 4.37
N SER A 50 0.19 4.32 5.11
CA SER A 50 1.01 5.43 5.61
C SER A 50 1.81 5.01 6.83
N GLU A 51 2.98 5.61 6.99
CA GLU A 51 3.87 5.34 8.12
C GLU A 51 4.46 6.63 8.68
N ILE A 52 4.70 6.65 10.00
CA ILE A 52 5.63 7.60 10.63
C ILE A 52 6.95 6.87 10.84
N ARG A 53 8.04 7.40 10.29
CA ARG A 53 9.35 6.74 10.23
C ARG A 53 10.45 7.62 10.79
N PHE A 54 11.31 7.03 11.60
CA PHE A 54 12.42 7.76 12.21
C PHE A 54 13.52 6.81 12.69
N VAL A 55 14.69 7.39 12.96
CA VAL A 55 15.75 6.77 13.74
C VAL A 55 15.94 7.60 15.01
N SER A 56 16.22 6.95 16.13
CA SER A 56 16.52 7.60 17.40
C SER A 56 17.88 7.13 17.93
N ALA A 57 18.63 8.05 18.55
CA ALA A 57 19.84 7.71 19.30
C ALA A 57 19.51 7.05 20.66
N GLY A 58 18.32 7.32 21.19
CA GLY A 58 17.81 6.74 22.42
C GLY A 58 17.07 5.41 22.20
N ASN A 59 16.67 4.78 23.31
CA ASN A 59 15.87 3.55 23.27
C ASN A 59 14.38 3.79 23.55
N LYS A 60 13.96 5.04 23.77
CA LYS A 60 12.57 5.40 24.09
C LYS A 60 12.13 6.59 23.24
N VAL A 61 10.93 6.49 22.69
CA VAL A 61 10.30 7.57 21.91
C VAL A 61 8.82 7.64 22.27
N ASN A 62 8.32 8.84 22.49
CA ASN A 62 6.93 9.13 22.77
C ASN A 62 6.28 9.74 21.53
N VAL A 63 5.13 9.22 21.08
CA VAL A 63 4.40 9.76 19.93
C VAL A 63 2.96 10.04 20.31
N THR A 64 2.48 11.27 20.14
CA THR A 64 1.11 11.66 20.50
C THR A 64 0.24 11.75 19.25
N LEU A 65 -0.81 10.94 19.21
CA LEU A 65 -1.72 10.80 18.06
C LEU A 65 -3.18 10.86 18.53
N SER A 66 -4.09 11.30 17.65
CA SER A 66 -5.53 11.15 17.84
C SER A 66 -6.21 10.71 16.54
N SER A 67 -7.46 10.25 16.63
CA SER A 67 -8.28 9.86 15.49
C SER A 67 -9.71 10.36 15.72
N PRO A 68 -9.99 11.65 15.42
CA PRO A 68 -11.29 12.25 15.70
C PRO A 68 -12.46 11.58 14.97
N GLY A 69 -12.18 10.92 13.84
CA GLY A 69 -13.17 10.24 13.00
C GLY A 69 -13.44 8.78 13.36
N GLY A 70 -12.82 8.22 14.40
CA GLY A 70 -13.01 6.83 14.80
C GLY A 70 -11.80 6.21 15.51
N SER A 71 -11.61 4.90 15.37
CA SER A 71 -10.45 4.19 15.93
C SER A 71 -9.42 3.88 14.84
N ALA A 72 -8.26 4.52 14.92
CA ALA A 72 -7.11 4.16 14.10
C ALA A 72 -6.26 3.09 14.80
N GLU A 73 -5.59 2.24 14.04
CA GLU A 73 -4.62 1.26 14.56
C GLU A 73 -3.21 1.68 14.18
N VAL A 74 -2.29 1.59 15.13
CA VAL A 74 -0.85 1.80 14.95
C VAL A 74 -0.10 0.56 15.38
N ILE A 75 0.73 0.02 14.48
CA ILE A 75 1.57 -1.15 14.75
C ILE A 75 3.04 -0.74 14.56
N PRO A 76 3.87 -0.76 15.63
CA PRO A 76 5.29 -0.48 15.50
C PRO A 76 6.04 -1.62 14.82
N PHE A 77 7.01 -1.24 14.00
CA PHE A 77 8.01 -2.08 13.40
C PHE A 77 9.39 -1.45 13.60
N PHE A 78 10.43 -2.28 13.65
CA PHE A 78 11.84 -1.88 13.68
C PHE A 78 12.51 -2.51 12.46
N GLY A 79 12.69 -1.74 11.40
CA GLY A 79 12.92 -2.27 10.06
C GLY A 79 11.80 -3.26 9.67
N PRO A 80 12.11 -4.53 9.39
CA PRO A 80 11.09 -5.56 9.11
C PRO A 80 10.54 -6.25 10.36
N PHE A 81 11.07 -5.98 11.55
CA PHE A 81 10.69 -6.68 12.77
C PHE A 81 9.41 -6.09 13.37
N GLN A 82 8.34 -6.86 13.38
CA GLN A 82 7.05 -6.45 13.95
C GLN A 82 7.08 -6.48 15.49
N GLU A 83 6.55 -5.43 16.11
CA GLU A 83 6.22 -5.43 17.55
C GLU A 83 4.88 -6.15 17.81
N LYS A 84 4.80 -6.84 18.95
CA LYS A 84 3.58 -7.57 19.35
C LYS A 84 2.48 -6.62 19.79
N GLU A 85 2.85 -5.52 20.43
CA GLU A 85 1.92 -4.51 20.89
C GLU A 85 1.30 -3.76 19.71
N ARG A 86 -0.01 -3.50 19.81
CA ARG A 86 -0.79 -2.77 18.82
C ARG A 86 -1.58 -1.70 19.56
N PHE A 87 -1.54 -0.48 19.04
CA PHE A 87 -2.19 0.65 19.68
C PHE A 87 -3.46 1.01 18.94
N GLN A 88 -4.55 1.15 19.70
CA GLN A 88 -5.79 1.76 19.23
C GLN A 88 -5.79 3.24 19.62
N ILE A 89 -6.00 4.10 18.63
CA ILE A 89 -6.01 5.56 18.78
C ILE A 89 -7.44 6.02 18.61
N GLY A 90 -8.00 6.58 19.69
CA GLY A 90 -9.36 7.13 19.71
C GLY A 90 -9.38 8.62 19.44
N LYS A 91 -10.52 9.25 19.76
CA LYS A 91 -10.77 10.67 19.52
C LYS A 91 -9.80 11.62 20.24
N GLU A 92 -9.51 11.33 21.50
CA GLU A 92 -8.65 12.18 22.33
C GLU A 92 -7.16 11.90 22.06
N PRO A 93 -6.28 12.92 22.11
CA PRO A 93 -4.85 12.73 22.00
C PRO A 93 -4.33 11.69 23.01
N ARG A 94 -3.58 10.72 22.49
CA ARG A 94 -2.95 9.64 23.26
C ARG A 94 -1.47 9.60 22.93
N THR A 95 -0.63 9.65 23.96
CA THR A 95 0.81 9.41 23.84
C THR A 95 1.11 7.91 23.90
N LEU A 96 1.86 7.44 22.90
CA LEU A 96 2.37 6.08 22.80
C LEU A 96 3.82 6.08 23.29
N GLU A 97 4.11 5.31 24.34
CA GLU A 97 5.47 5.14 24.85
C GLU A 97 6.11 3.92 24.18
N LEU A 98 7.01 4.16 23.23
CA LEU A 98 7.64 3.12 22.44
C LEU A 98 9.07 2.85 22.93
N THR A 99 9.46 1.58 22.98
CA THR A 99 10.79 1.16 23.45
C THR A 99 11.51 0.29 22.42
N TYR A 100 12.79 0.57 22.18
CA TYR A 100 13.60 -0.21 21.25
C TYR A 100 13.90 -1.60 21.82
N PRO A 101 13.67 -2.70 21.08
CA PRO A 101 13.87 -4.05 21.60
C PRO A 101 15.36 -4.34 21.88
N ALA A 102 15.68 -4.71 23.12
CA ALA A 102 17.06 -5.01 23.55
C ALA A 102 17.74 -6.10 22.70
N ARG A 103 16.97 -7.08 22.20
CA ARG A 103 17.50 -8.14 21.32
C ARG A 103 17.86 -7.63 19.92
N LEU A 104 17.13 -6.65 19.39
CA LEU A 104 17.49 -6.02 18.12
C LEU A 104 18.71 -5.13 18.29
N LYS A 105 18.89 -4.48 19.46
CA LYS A 105 20.10 -3.71 19.75
C LYS A 105 21.37 -4.57 19.77
N ALA A 106 21.23 -5.83 20.18
CA ALA A 106 22.32 -6.79 20.27
C ALA A 106 22.44 -7.69 19.03
N ILE A 107 21.69 -7.42 17.95
CA ILE A 107 21.71 -8.26 16.75
C ILE A 107 23.04 -8.07 16.00
N GLU A 108 23.60 -9.18 15.51
CA GLU A 108 24.83 -9.16 14.73
C GLU A 108 24.59 -8.50 13.36
N SER A 109 25.50 -7.63 12.92
CA SER A 109 25.37 -6.88 11.65
C SER A 109 25.19 -7.79 10.44
N GLU A 110 25.86 -8.94 10.41
CA GLU A 110 25.72 -9.94 9.34
C GLU A 110 24.30 -10.51 9.23
N ALA A 111 23.55 -10.59 10.34
CA ALA A 111 22.19 -11.12 10.34
C ALA A 111 21.15 -10.15 9.76
N VAL A 112 21.52 -8.87 9.63
CA VAL A 112 20.63 -7.78 9.23
C VAL A 112 21.08 -7.04 7.96
N ARG A 113 22.23 -7.43 7.37
CA ARG A 113 22.82 -6.75 6.21
C ARG A 113 21.87 -6.65 5.01
N ASP A 114 21.14 -7.73 4.74
CA ASP A 114 20.36 -7.88 3.50
C ASP A 114 18.85 -7.63 3.74
N LEU A 115 18.50 -6.93 4.83
CA LEU A 115 17.11 -6.56 5.12
C LEU A 115 16.68 -5.36 4.26
N PRO A 116 15.42 -5.31 3.79
CA PRO A 116 14.93 -4.20 2.96
C PRO A 116 14.86 -2.87 3.72
N PHE A 117 14.73 -2.94 5.05
CA PHE A 117 14.82 -1.79 5.94
C PHE A 117 15.91 -2.07 6.98
N SER A 118 16.68 -1.05 7.32
CA SER A 118 17.56 -1.10 8.49
C SER A 118 16.72 -1.33 9.75
N HIS A 119 17.18 -2.21 10.63
CA HIS A 119 16.50 -2.49 11.90
C HIS A 119 16.49 -1.27 12.85
N ASN A 120 17.29 -0.24 12.57
CA ASN A 120 17.30 1.02 13.32
C ASN A 120 16.16 1.96 12.93
N VAL A 121 15.47 1.70 11.82
CA VAL A 121 14.31 2.50 11.39
C VAL A 121 13.08 2.06 12.16
N TRP A 122 12.57 2.93 13.01
CA TRP A 122 11.26 2.79 13.63
C TRP A 122 10.21 3.14 12.60
N ARG A 123 9.21 2.28 12.45
CA ARG A 123 8.14 2.40 11.47
C ARG A 123 6.81 2.21 12.17
N LEU A 124 6.02 3.27 12.29
CA LEU A 124 4.68 3.20 12.85
C LEU A 124 3.69 3.03 11.71
N ILE A 125 3.26 1.81 11.44
CA ILE A 125 2.33 1.51 10.35
C ILE A 125 0.91 1.89 10.78
N LEU A 126 0.29 2.77 10.00
CA LEU A 126 -1.02 3.37 10.30
C LEU A 126 -2.13 2.70 9.48
N ARG A 127 -3.35 2.63 10.04
CA ARG A 127 -4.55 2.21 9.30
C ARG A 127 -5.88 2.60 9.95
N ASN A 128 -6.96 2.26 9.26
CA ASN A 128 -8.37 2.46 9.59
C ASN A 128 -8.81 3.91 9.38
N THR A 129 -9.20 4.64 10.42
CA THR A 129 -9.79 5.98 10.26
C THR A 129 -8.74 7.07 10.21
N SER A 130 -9.18 8.29 9.85
CA SER A 130 -8.33 9.47 9.80
C SER A 130 -7.58 9.70 11.10
N LEU A 131 -6.28 9.96 10.98
CA LEU A 131 -5.34 10.12 12.08
C LEU A 131 -4.79 11.55 12.08
N HIS A 132 -4.66 12.12 13.26
CA HIS A 132 -4.07 13.41 13.54
C HIS A 132 -2.78 13.20 14.34
N TYR A 133 -1.68 13.79 13.85
CA TYR A 133 -0.39 13.79 14.50
C TYR A 133 -0.26 15.05 15.38
N HIS A 134 0.21 14.89 16.62
CA HIS A 134 0.38 16.01 17.56
C HIS A 134 1.84 16.32 17.84
N SER A 135 2.62 15.31 18.23
CA SER A 135 4.03 15.48 18.57
C SER A 135 4.78 14.16 18.60
N ILE A 136 6.11 14.28 18.54
CA ILE A 136 7.06 13.21 18.78
C ILE A 136 8.23 13.71 19.62
N GLU A 137 8.61 12.93 20.63
CA GLU A 137 9.71 13.26 21.54
C GLU A 137 10.64 12.05 21.70
N GLY A 138 11.93 12.26 21.49
CA GLY A 138 12.95 11.22 21.57
C GLY A 138 14.35 11.79 21.42
N GLU A 139 15.36 11.02 21.81
CA GLU A 139 16.75 11.45 21.72
C GLU A 139 17.26 11.32 20.27
N GLY A 140 17.80 12.42 19.72
CA GLY A 140 18.46 12.42 18.42
C GLY A 140 17.59 11.94 17.26
N LEU A 141 16.31 12.33 17.25
CA LEU A 141 15.39 11.96 16.17
C LEU A 141 15.86 12.51 14.82
N ARG A 142 15.83 11.64 13.81
CA ARG A 142 16.09 12.00 12.42
C ARG A 142 15.23 11.16 11.47
N PRO A 143 14.97 11.64 10.24
CA PRO A 143 14.42 10.78 9.20
C PRO A 143 15.43 9.65 8.85
N PRO A 144 14.94 8.51 8.34
CA PRO A 144 15.81 7.50 7.77
C PRO A 144 16.62 8.04 6.59
N THR A 145 17.81 7.51 6.40
CA THR A 145 18.63 7.77 5.21
C THR A 145 18.25 6.82 4.08
N ALA A 146 18.67 7.11 2.84
CA ALA A 146 18.31 6.31 1.69
C ALA A 146 18.83 4.86 1.75
N ASP A 147 19.99 4.62 2.38
CA ASP A 147 20.57 3.30 2.60
C ASP A 147 19.89 2.49 3.73
N GLU A 148 19.06 3.16 4.54
CA GLU A 148 18.26 2.52 5.59
C GLU A 148 16.87 2.08 5.11
N LEU A 149 16.50 2.41 3.87
CA LEU A 149 15.20 2.18 3.26
C LEU A 149 15.29 1.28 2.02
N PRO A 150 14.18 0.69 1.56
CA PRO A 150 14.14 -0.02 0.28
C PRO A 150 14.51 0.92 -0.87
N LYS A 151 15.30 0.40 -1.82
CA LYS A 151 15.77 1.20 -2.98
C LYS A 151 14.70 1.48 -4.01
N ARG A 152 13.68 0.62 -4.07
CA ARG A 152 12.55 0.72 -5.00
C ARG A 152 11.31 1.23 -4.27
N ARG A 153 10.40 1.87 -4.99
CA ARG A 153 9.08 2.26 -4.54
C ARG A 153 8.01 1.69 -5.45
N TYR A 154 6.98 1.13 -4.83
CA TYR A 154 5.84 0.51 -5.49
C TYR A 154 4.59 1.35 -5.22
N LEU A 155 4.00 1.92 -6.26
CA LEU A 155 2.73 2.64 -6.17
C LEU A 155 1.56 1.72 -6.49
N SER A 156 0.50 1.74 -5.68
CA SER A 156 -0.72 0.99 -5.95
C SER A 156 -1.95 1.89 -5.90
N TYR A 157 -2.76 1.87 -6.94
CA TYR A 157 -4.09 2.47 -6.96
C TYR A 157 -5.16 1.41 -7.27
N GLY A 158 -6.34 1.56 -6.69
CA GLY A 158 -7.45 0.63 -6.93
C GLY A 158 -8.51 0.67 -5.84
N THR A 159 -9.27 -0.41 -5.74
CA THR A 159 -10.51 -0.48 -4.95
C THR A 159 -10.28 -0.73 -3.44
N SER A 160 -11.33 -1.17 -2.73
CA SER A 160 -11.25 -1.60 -1.33
C SER A 160 -10.24 -2.70 -1.07
N ILE A 161 -9.99 -3.58 -2.04
CA ILE A 161 -9.00 -4.65 -1.91
C ILE A 161 -7.59 -4.03 -1.84
N THR A 162 -7.29 -3.06 -2.72
CA THR A 162 -6.02 -2.29 -2.70
C THR A 162 -5.90 -1.46 -1.43
N HIS A 163 -7.03 -0.89 -0.98
CA HIS A 163 -7.09 -0.13 0.27
C HIS A 163 -6.75 -1.01 1.51
N GLY A 164 -6.89 -2.33 1.42
CA GLY A 164 -6.59 -3.27 2.49
C GLY A 164 -7.81 -3.77 3.26
N ALA A 165 -9.02 -3.67 2.69
CA ALA A 165 -10.24 -4.19 3.31
C ALA A 165 -10.11 -5.69 3.61
N SER A 166 -10.66 -6.10 4.75
CA SER A 166 -10.65 -7.48 5.28
C SER A 166 -9.29 -8.07 5.67
N ALA A 167 -8.17 -7.42 5.37
CA ALA A 167 -6.88 -7.80 5.95
C ALA A 167 -6.85 -7.48 7.45
N THR A 168 -6.33 -8.41 8.26
CA THR A 168 -6.25 -8.22 9.72
C THR A 168 -5.11 -7.29 10.14
N ALA A 169 -4.17 -6.97 9.25
CA ALA A 169 -3.13 -5.97 9.43
C ALA A 169 -2.65 -5.39 8.09
N MET A 170 -2.10 -4.16 8.08
CA MET A 170 -1.61 -3.54 6.83
C MET A 170 -0.52 -4.35 6.14
N HIS A 171 0.40 -4.96 6.89
CA HIS A 171 1.48 -5.77 6.31
C HIS A 171 0.96 -7.07 5.68
N LEU A 172 -0.30 -7.45 5.90
CA LEU A 172 -0.94 -8.62 5.30
C LEU A 172 -1.77 -8.28 4.06
N THR A 173 -1.92 -7.00 3.69
CA THR A 173 -2.59 -6.63 2.44
C THR A 173 -1.78 -7.11 1.24
N TYR A 174 -2.44 -7.41 0.13
CA TYR A 174 -1.73 -7.90 -1.05
C TYR A 174 -0.70 -6.88 -1.54
N VAL A 175 -0.98 -5.57 -1.45
CA VAL A 175 -0.04 -4.52 -1.86
C VAL A 175 1.20 -4.45 -0.98
N SER A 176 1.07 -4.68 0.33
CA SER A 176 2.23 -4.79 1.23
C SER A 176 3.04 -6.05 0.94
N GLN A 177 2.36 -7.15 0.56
CA GLN A 177 3.01 -8.40 0.16
C GLN A 177 3.74 -8.26 -1.17
N VAL A 178 3.20 -7.49 -2.13
CA VAL A 178 3.91 -7.12 -3.36
C VAL A 178 5.16 -6.31 -3.02
N ALA A 179 5.02 -5.23 -2.25
CA ALA A 179 6.14 -4.37 -1.86
C ALA A 179 7.26 -5.17 -1.17
N TRP A 180 6.90 -6.03 -0.22
CA TRP A 180 7.83 -6.90 0.50
C TRP A 180 8.64 -7.83 -0.41
N ARG A 181 7.98 -8.41 -1.43
CA ARG A 181 8.61 -9.35 -2.37
C ARG A 181 9.49 -8.66 -3.38
N LEU A 182 9.09 -7.47 -3.84
CA LEU A 182 9.90 -6.64 -4.73
C LEU A 182 11.06 -5.92 -4.03
N GLY A 183 11.17 -6.03 -2.69
CA GLY A 183 12.11 -5.22 -1.93
C GLY A 183 11.86 -3.72 -2.13
N ALA A 184 10.58 -3.35 -2.22
CA ALA A 184 10.12 -2.02 -2.51
C ALA A 184 9.37 -1.40 -1.32
N ASP A 185 9.31 -0.08 -1.32
CA ASP A 185 8.60 0.72 -0.36
C ASP A 185 7.22 1.13 -0.91
N LEU A 186 6.16 0.89 -0.14
CA LEU A 186 4.77 0.93 -0.64
C LEU A 186 4.17 2.34 -0.59
N ILE A 187 3.68 2.84 -1.72
CA ILE A 187 2.77 3.99 -1.81
C ILE A 187 1.37 3.44 -2.12
N ASN A 188 0.49 3.40 -1.12
CA ASN A 188 -0.87 2.88 -1.29
C ASN A 188 -1.91 3.99 -1.41
N LEU A 189 -2.47 4.14 -2.61
CA LEU A 189 -3.56 5.07 -2.94
C LEU A 189 -4.91 4.35 -3.13
N GLY A 190 -5.07 3.13 -2.60
CA GLY A 190 -6.32 2.39 -2.68
C GLY A 190 -7.51 3.12 -2.04
N VAL A 191 -8.69 3.01 -2.65
CA VAL A 191 -9.91 3.73 -2.28
C VAL A 191 -11.09 2.76 -2.15
N GLY A 192 -11.57 2.57 -0.93
CA GLY A 192 -12.65 1.63 -0.64
C GLY A 192 -14.02 2.07 -1.14
N GLY A 193 -14.56 1.37 -2.13
CA GLY A 193 -15.93 1.57 -2.63
C GLY A 193 -16.09 2.74 -3.60
N SER A 194 -15.00 3.44 -3.92
CA SER A 194 -15.05 4.74 -4.60
C SER A 194 -13.83 4.99 -5.50
N ALA A 195 -13.16 3.95 -5.96
CA ALA A 195 -12.10 4.07 -6.97
C ALA A 195 -12.73 4.24 -8.37
N TYR A 196 -12.99 5.48 -8.78
CA TYR A 196 -13.71 5.80 -10.03
C TYR A 196 -12.82 6.38 -11.13
N CYS A 197 -11.49 6.27 -10.99
CA CYS A 197 -10.53 6.74 -12.00
C CYS A 197 -10.75 8.20 -12.39
N GLU A 198 -10.98 9.06 -11.40
CA GLU A 198 -11.05 10.51 -11.61
C GLU A 198 -9.75 11.02 -12.25
N ARG A 199 -9.91 11.96 -13.20
CA ARG A 199 -8.78 12.50 -13.98
C ARG A 199 -7.77 13.18 -13.07
N GLU A 200 -8.25 13.88 -12.05
CA GLU A 200 -7.44 14.60 -11.07
C GLU A 200 -6.54 13.65 -10.27
N LEU A 201 -7.02 12.43 -9.97
CA LEU A 201 -6.19 11.42 -9.31
C LEU A 201 -5.21 10.77 -10.27
N ALA A 202 -5.61 10.54 -11.53
CA ALA A 202 -4.70 10.05 -12.57
C ALA A 202 -3.55 11.03 -12.81
N ASP A 203 -3.88 12.31 -12.97
CA ASP A 203 -2.93 13.40 -13.19
C ASP A 203 -2.02 13.59 -11.97
N TYR A 204 -2.57 13.47 -10.75
CA TYR A 204 -1.76 13.46 -9.54
C TYR A 204 -0.77 12.29 -9.51
N ILE A 205 -1.19 11.07 -9.84
CA ILE A 205 -0.29 9.90 -9.90
C ILE A 205 0.77 10.09 -10.99
N ALA A 206 0.37 10.57 -12.17
CA ALA A 206 1.25 10.86 -13.30
C ALA A 206 2.32 11.91 -12.94
N ALA A 207 1.96 12.96 -12.19
CA ALA A 207 2.88 14.00 -11.75
C ALA A 207 3.87 13.53 -10.67
N ARG A 208 3.70 12.34 -10.09
CA ARG A 208 4.61 11.83 -9.05
C ARG A 208 5.89 11.26 -9.65
N GLU A 209 7.01 11.72 -9.13
CA GLU A 209 8.34 11.25 -9.52
C GLU A 209 8.91 10.19 -8.57
N ASP A 210 8.16 9.78 -7.54
CA ASP A 210 8.68 9.04 -6.40
C ASP A 210 8.30 7.55 -6.37
N TRP A 211 8.15 6.90 -7.53
CA TRP A 211 7.86 5.47 -7.64
C TRP A 211 8.58 4.86 -8.85
N ASP A 212 8.82 3.55 -8.82
CA ASP A 212 9.57 2.81 -9.85
C ASP A 212 8.68 1.81 -10.61
N VAL A 213 7.63 1.31 -9.94
CA VAL A 213 6.63 0.40 -10.52
C VAL A 213 5.26 0.73 -9.95
N ALA A 214 4.22 0.58 -10.78
CA ALA A 214 2.85 0.82 -10.34
C ALA A 214 1.89 -0.34 -10.63
N THR A 215 0.82 -0.46 -9.85
CA THR A 215 -0.37 -1.22 -10.24
C THR A 215 -1.62 -0.38 -10.18
N LEU A 216 -2.52 -0.65 -11.13
CA LEU A 216 -3.83 -0.03 -11.28
C LEU A 216 -4.90 -1.12 -11.27
N ALA A 217 -5.47 -1.42 -10.10
CA ALA A 217 -6.55 -2.39 -9.94
C ALA A 217 -7.92 -1.70 -10.05
N LEU A 218 -8.33 -1.42 -11.29
CA LEU A 218 -9.49 -0.60 -11.64
C LEU A 218 -10.67 -1.51 -11.97
N SER A 219 -11.89 -1.26 -11.44
CA SER A 219 -13.18 -1.72 -12.05
C SER A 219 -14.36 -1.96 -11.09
N VAL A 220 -14.20 -2.75 -10.03
CA VAL A 220 -15.38 -3.32 -9.33
C VAL A 220 -16.26 -2.25 -8.67
N ASN A 221 -15.69 -1.10 -8.30
CA ASN A 221 -16.46 0.01 -7.73
C ASN A 221 -17.34 0.71 -8.78
N MET A 222 -16.80 1.05 -9.96
CA MET A 222 -17.62 1.62 -11.04
C MET A 222 -18.69 0.64 -11.52
N MET A 223 -18.34 -0.65 -11.62
CA MET A 223 -19.31 -1.69 -11.95
C MET A 223 -20.43 -1.74 -10.88
N GLY A 224 -20.08 -1.80 -9.60
CA GLY A 224 -21.04 -1.82 -8.49
C GLY A 224 -21.87 -0.56 -8.34
N ALA A 225 -21.34 0.60 -8.77
CA ALA A 225 -22.03 1.88 -8.79
C ALA A 225 -22.93 2.08 -10.01
N GLY A 226 -23.00 1.11 -10.92
CA GLY A 226 -23.91 1.14 -12.07
C GLY A 226 -23.42 1.95 -13.27
N PHE A 227 -22.11 2.20 -13.39
CA PHE A 227 -21.55 2.92 -14.54
C PHE A 227 -21.86 2.19 -15.85
N TYR A 228 -22.09 2.97 -16.90
CA TYR A 228 -22.16 2.45 -18.26
C TYR A 228 -20.77 1.99 -18.72
N LEU A 229 -20.73 0.97 -19.59
CA LEU A 229 -19.47 0.43 -20.10
C LEU A 229 -18.64 1.48 -20.87
N SER A 230 -19.31 2.40 -21.57
CA SER A 230 -18.65 3.51 -22.28
C SER A 230 -17.95 4.47 -21.32
N GLU A 231 -18.61 4.85 -20.22
CA GLU A 231 -18.00 5.72 -19.21
C GLU A 231 -16.84 5.03 -18.50
N PHE A 232 -17.00 3.75 -18.15
CA PHE A 232 -15.90 2.94 -17.61
C PHE A 232 -14.69 2.95 -18.56
N SER A 233 -14.92 2.67 -19.84
CA SER A 233 -13.89 2.61 -20.88
C SER A 233 -13.14 3.93 -21.02
N GLU A 234 -13.85 5.06 -21.06
CA GLU A 234 -13.23 6.39 -21.13
C GLU A 234 -12.30 6.65 -19.93
N ARG A 235 -12.80 6.38 -18.72
CA ARG A 235 -12.08 6.67 -17.48
C ARG A 235 -10.84 5.79 -17.30
N VAL A 236 -10.95 4.48 -17.56
CA VAL A 236 -9.77 3.59 -17.45
C VAL A 236 -8.75 3.89 -18.54
N THR A 237 -9.19 4.20 -19.76
CA THR A 237 -8.27 4.61 -20.84
C THR A 237 -7.49 5.85 -20.45
N TYR A 238 -8.15 6.87 -19.88
CA TYR A 238 -7.45 8.06 -19.41
C TYR A 238 -6.45 7.75 -18.29
N MET A 239 -6.88 7.01 -17.26
CA MET A 239 -6.02 6.62 -16.14
C MET A 239 -4.77 5.86 -16.59
N VAL A 240 -4.93 4.86 -17.47
CA VAL A 240 -3.82 4.06 -18.00
C VAL A 240 -2.86 4.93 -18.81
N ASN A 241 -3.38 5.72 -19.76
CA ASN A 241 -2.56 6.58 -20.62
C ASN A 241 -1.81 7.65 -19.81
N ALA A 242 -2.47 8.31 -18.87
CA ALA A 242 -1.87 9.36 -18.06
C ALA A 242 -0.72 8.81 -17.19
N VAL A 243 -0.94 7.69 -16.49
CA VAL A 243 0.05 7.13 -15.56
C VAL A 243 1.22 6.48 -16.33
N ALA A 244 0.94 5.69 -17.37
CA ALA A 244 1.99 5.06 -18.17
C ALA A 244 2.78 6.08 -19.00
N GLY A 245 2.10 7.09 -19.54
CA GLY A 245 2.70 8.13 -20.38
C GLY A 245 3.55 9.16 -19.63
N ALA A 246 3.37 9.29 -18.30
CA ALA A 246 4.16 10.20 -17.48
C ALA A 246 5.65 9.84 -17.46
N ASN A 247 5.97 8.54 -17.45
CA ASN A 247 7.34 8.06 -17.54
C ASN A 247 7.38 6.65 -18.17
N PRO A 248 7.78 6.54 -19.46
CA PRO A 248 7.86 5.27 -20.18
C PRO A 248 8.83 4.24 -19.58
N ASP A 249 9.75 4.63 -18.70
CA ASP A 249 10.72 3.71 -18.09
C ASP A 249 10.14 2.93 -16.89
N ARG A 250 8.97 3.33 -16.38
CA ARG A 250 8.36 2.74 -15.19
C ARG A 250 7.22 1.80 -15.58
N PRO A 251 7.31 0.49 -15.29
CA PRO A 251 6.23 -0.44 -15.62
C PRO A 251 4.95 -0.15 -14.83
N VAL A 252 3.81 -0.23 -15.52
CA VAL A 252 2.47 -0.06 -14.95
C VAL A 252 1.64 -1.32 -15.20
N GLY A 253 1.35 -2.07 -14.14
CA GLY A 253 0.51 -3.26 -14.16
C GLY A 253 -0.98 -2.92 -14.00
N CYS A 254 -1.77 -3.02 -15.07
CA CYS A 254 -3.21 -2.79 -15.08
C CYS A 254 -3.96 -4.09 -14.77
N ILE A 255 -4.61 -4.17 -13.61
CA ILE A 255 -5.22 -5.41 -13.10
C ILE A 255 -6.72 -5.40 -13.35
N THR A 256 -7.23 -6.43 -14.05
CA THR A 256 -8.67 -6.62 -14.30
C THR A 256 -9.43 -6.98 -13.02
N ILE A 257 -10.78 -6.98 -13.06
CA ILE A 257 -11.64 -7.37 -11.92
C ILE A 257 -11.17 -8.71 -11.34
N TYR A 258 -10.85 -8.75 -10.05
CA TYR A 258 -10.60 -9.99 -9.31
C TYR A 258 -11.85 -10.88 -9.24
N PRO A 259 -11.71 -12.20 -8.99
CA PRO A 259 -12.87 -13.08 -8.79
C PRO A 259 -13.81 -12.56 -7.70
N HIS A 260 -15.11 -12.53 -7.98
CA HIS A 260 -16.10 -12.05 -7.00
C HIS A 260 -17.50 -12.64 -7.20
N PHE A 261 -18.40 -12.39 -6.24
CA PHE A 261 -19.70 -13.07 -6.12
C PHE A 261 -20.58 -13.02 -7.38
N ARG A 262 -20.53 -11.98 -8.21
CA ARG A 262 -21.39 -11.92 -9.42
C ARG A 262 -21.06 -13.02 -10.42
N GLU A 263 -19.83 -13.53 -10.41
CA GLU A 263 -19.42 -14.64 -11.26
C GLU A 263 -19.98 -15.98 -10.78
N PHE A 264 -20.08 -16.14 -9.45
CA PHE A 264 -20.42 -17.41 -8.81
C PHE A 264 -21.90 -17.51 -8.43
N CYS A 265 -22.51 -16.39 -8.05
CA CYS A 265 -23.86 -16.28 -7.51
C CYS A 265 -24.79 -15.44 -8.41
N GLY A 266 -24.23 -14.66 -9.33
CA GLY A 266 -25.04 -13.79 -10.20
C GLY A 266 -25.79 -14.54 -11.30
N ASP A 267 -26.61 -13.82 -12.05
CA ASP A 267 -27.28 -14.34 -13.25
C ASP A 267 -26.38 -14.27 -14.49
N ALA A 268 -26.92 -14.57 -15.68
CA ALA A 268 -26.15 -14.50 -16.92
C ALA A 268 -25.74 -13.06 -17.27
N GLU A 269 -26.61 -12.08 -17.02
CA GLU A 269 -26.37 -10.67 -17.31
C GLU A 269 -25.24 -10.11 -16.44
N GLU A 270 -25.22 -10.45 -15.14
CA GLU A 270 -24.14 -10.03 -14.24
C GLU A 270 -22.78 -10.63 -14.62
N ARG A 271 -22.76 -11.87 -15.10
CA ARG A 271 -21.53 -12.53 -15.61
C ARG A 271 -21.04 -11.89 -16.89
N GLU A 272 -21.94 -11.64 -17.85
CA GLU A 272 -21.63 -10.95 -19.10
C GLU A 272 -21.12 -9.53 -18.82
N ARG A 273 -21.76 -8.80 -17.91
CA ARG A 273 -21.32 -7.46 -17.50
C ARG A 273 -19.92 -7.49 -16.87
N THR A 274 -19.64 -8.46 -16.01
CA THR A 274 -18.29 -8.65 -15.45
C THR A 274 -17.25 -8.89 -16.55
N ALA A 275 -17.57 -9.78 -17.50
CA ALA A 275 -16.68 -10.07 -18.63
C ALA A 275 -16.45 -8.83 -19.51
N ALA A 276 -17.50 -8.04 -19.78
CA ALA A 276 -17.42 -6.82 -20.56
C ALA A 276 -16.53 -5.76 -19.89
N PHE A 277 -16.63 -5.57 -18.57
CA PHE A 277 -15.74 -4.64 -17.85
C PHE A 277 -14.29 -5.11 -17.84
N ARG A 278 -14.02 -6.42 -17.73
CA ARG A 278 -12.66 -6.95 -17.90
C ARG A 278 -12.15 -6.68 -19.30
N GLN A 279 -12.97 -6.96 -20.32
CA GLN A 279 -12.61 -6.74 -21.72
C GLN A 279 -12.29 -5.27 -22.01
N ALA A 280 -13.10 -4.34 -21.52
CA ALA A 280 -12.84 -2.91 -21.70
C ALA A 280 -11.50 -2.45 -21.08
N LEU A 281 -11.05 -3.07 -19.97
CA LEU A 281 -9.70 -2.78 -19.45
C LEU A 281 -8.61 -3.40 -20.35
N ARG A 282 -8.82 -4.60 -20.92
CA ARG A 282 -7.89 -5.18 -21.90
C ARG A 282 -7.74 -4.26 -23.10
N ASP A 283 -8.87 -3.83 -23.68
CA ASP A 283 -8.90 -2.94 -24.83
C ASP A 283 -8.21 -1.60 -24.53
N ALA A 284 -8.37 -1.06 -23.32
CA ALA A 284 -7.69 0.16 -22.89
C ALA A 284 -6.17 0.00 -22.77
N VAL A 285 -5.69 -1.16 -22.30
CA VAL A 285 -4.26 -1.45 -22.22
C VAL A 285 -3.68 -1.73 -23.60
N ASP A 286 -4.36 -2.55 -24.42
CA ASP A 286 -3.95 -2.88 -25.79
C ASP A 286 -3.94 -1.63 -26.69
N GLY A 287 -4.85 -0.68 -26.45
CA GLY A 287 -4.92 0.61 -27.14
C GLY A 287 -4.01 1.70 -26.57
N CYS A 288 -3.30 1.44 -25.46
CA CYS A 288 -2.38 2.40 -24.86
C CYS A 288 -1.15 2.57 -25.78
N PRO A 289 -0.75 3.82 -26.13
CA PRO A 289 0.42 4.05 -26.97
C PRO A 289 1.76 3.84 -26.24
N HIS A 290 1.73 3.50 -24.94
CA HIS A 290 2.91 3.37 -24.10
C HIS A 290 3.19 1.90 -23.78
N GLU A 291 4.35 1.40 -24.22
CA GLU A 291 4.73 -0.02 -24.12
C GLU A 291 4.94 -0.52 -22.67
N ASN A 292 5.07 0.40 -21.71
CA ASN A 292 5.19 0.11 -20.28
C ASN A 292 3.84 -0.12 -19.58
N ALA A 293 2.72 -0.05 -20.29
CA ALA A 293 1.42 -0.47 -19.78
C ALA A 293 1.24 -1.98 -20.01
N HIS A 294 1.06 -2.74 -18.93
CA HIS A 294 0.99 -4.19 -18.98
C HIS A 294 -0.29 -4.70 -18.33
N LEU A 295 -1.02 -5.57 -19.03
CA LEU A 295 -2.21 -6.21 -18.49
C LEU A 295 -1.83 -7.30 -17.48
N ILE A 296 -2.54 -7.35 -16.35
CA ILE A 296 -2.49 -8.44 -15.38
C ILE A 296 -3.91 -8.97 -15.20
N GLU A 297 -4.11 -10.26 -15.44
CA GLU A 297 -5.42 -10.88 -15.28
C GLU A 297 -5.75 -11.09 -13.80
N GLY A 298 -6.71 -10.31 -13.28
CA GLY A 298 -7.15 -10.38 -11.89
C GLY A 298 -7.70 -11.76 -11.52
N THR A 299 -8.30 -12.47 -12.47
CA THR A 299 -8.79 -13.86 -12.31
C THR A 299 -7.69 -14.85 -11.99
N GLU A 300 -6.45 -14.56 -12.36
CA GLU A 300 -5.30 -15.41 -12.08
C GLU A 300 -4.65 -15.11 -10.74
N MET A 301 -5.04 -14.03 -10.04
CA MET A 301 -4.36 -13.59 -8.81
C MET A 301 -4.83 -14.36 -7.58
N LEU A 302 -5.87 -15.19 -7.70
CA LEU A 302 -6.36 -16.06 -6.64
C LEU A 302 -6.60 -17.47 -7.18
N SER A 303 -5.99 -18.49 -6.59
CA SER A 303 -6.10 -19.89 -7.08
C SER A 303 -7.51 -20.45 -6.99
N ASN A 304 -8.24 -20.08 -5.94
CA ASN A 304 -9.55 -20.62 -5.64
C ASN A 304 -10.35 -19.63 -4.79
N ILE A 305 -11.68 -19.72 -4.87
CA ILE A 305 -12.59 -18.78 -4.21
C ILE A 305 -12.51 -18.81 -2.67
N GLY A 306 -11.92 -19.85 -2.08
CA GLY A 306 -11.74 -19.98 -0.64
C GLY A 306 -10.79 -18.94 -0.03
N GLY A 307 -10.06 -18.19 -0.85
CA GLY A 307 -9.29 -17.03 -0.38
C GLY A 307 -10.13 -15.77 -0.11
N LEU A 308 -11.40 -15.75 -0.55
CA LEU A 308 -12.34 -14.66 -0.28
C LEU A 308 -13.00 -14.83 1.10
N THR A 309 -13.42 -13.71 1.69
CA THR A 309 -14.25 -13.70 2.89
C THR A 309 -15.71 -14.03 2.57
N VAL A 310 -16.57 -14.04 3.59
CA VAL A 310 -17.99 -14.43 3.48
C VAL A 310 -18.82 -13.54 2.54
N ASP A 311 -18.34 -12.36 2.19
CA ASP A 311 -18.97 -11.48 1.21
C ASP A 311 -18.68 -11.87 -0.25
N LEU A 312 -17.77 -12.83 -0.47
CA LEU A 312 -17.31 -13.28 -1.77
C LEU A 312 -16.80 -12.13 -2.66
N ILE A 313 -16.25 -11.07 -2.05
CA ILE A 313 -15.63 -9.92 -2.74
C ILE A 313 -14.23 -9.68 -2.18
N HIS A 314 -14.11 -9.52 -0.86
CA HIS A 314 -12.85 -9.14 -0.25
C HIS A 314 -12.03 -10.38 0.12
N PRO A 315 -10.74 -10.44 -0.22
CA PRO A 315 -9.84 -11.50 0.24
C PRO A 315 -9.59 -11.42 1.75
N GLY A 316 -9.54 -12.59 2.41
CA GLY A 316 -8.97 -12.68 3.76
C GLY A 316 -7.44 -12.69 3.72
N ASP A 317 -6.78 -12.79 4.87
CA ASP A 317 -5.31 -12.73 4.95
C ASP A 317 -4.60 -13.73 4.03
N HIS A 318 -5.07 -14.98 3.96
CA HIS A 318 -4.48 -15.98 3.07
C HIS A 318 -4.62 -15.61 1.59
N GLY A 319 -5.79 -15.13 1.18
CA GLY A 319 -6.05 -14.67 -0.18
C GLY A 319 -5.22 -13.43 -0.53
N MET A 320 -5.10 -12.47 0.39
CA MET A 320 -4.24 -11.29 0.21
C MET A 320 -2.77 -11.67 0.03
N ILE A 321 -2.26 -12.64 0.80
CA ILE A 321 -0.88 -13.13 0.66
C ILE A 321 -0.67 -13.81 -0.69
N GLU A 322 -1.59 -14.68 -1.11
CA GLU A 322 -1.51 -15.33 -2.43
C GLU A 322 -1.53 -14.29 -3.56
N MET A 323 -2.47 -13.35 -3.52
CA MET A 323 -2.56 -12.27 -4.49
C MET A 323 -1.26 -11.47 -4.55
N GLY A 324 -0.69 -11.12 -3.39
CA GLY A 324 0.55 -10.38 -3.32
C GLY A 324 1.73 -11.12 -3.93
N GLU A 325 1.81 -12.44 -3.73
CA GLU A 325 2.82 -13.28 -4.36
C GLU A 325 2.70 -13.32 -5.89
N ARG A 326 1.49 -13.52 -6.40
CA ARG A 326 1.25 -13.62 -7.83
C ARG A 326 1.44 -12.29 -8.55
N VAL A 327 0.95 -11.18 -7.98
CA VAL A 327 1.15 -9.84 -8.52
C VAL A 327 2.64 -9.48 -8.50
N ALA A 328 3.38 -9.76 -7.42
CA ALA A 328 4.83 -9.54 -7.38
C ALA A 328 5.54 -10.30 -8.51
N GLY A 329 5.23 -11.59 -8.69
CA GLY A 329 5.84 -12.39 -9.76
C GLY A 329 5.54 -11.86 -11.18
N ARG A 330 4.37 -11.24 -11.40
CA ARG A 330 4.08 -10.53 -12.66
C ARG A 330 4.95 -9.28 -12.81
N LEU A 331 5.07 -8.45 -11.77
CA LEU A 331 5.86 -7.22 -11.81
C LEU A 331 7.38 -7.46 -11.89
N GLU A 332 7.91 -8.48 -11.22
CA GLU A 332 9.34 -8.85 -11.31
C GLU A 332 9.77 -9.14 -12.75
N SER A 333 8.88 -9.73 -13.55
CA SER A 333 9.14 -10.00 -14.96
C SER A 333 9.27 -8.74 -15.81
N LEU A 334 8.68 -7.62 -15.35
CA LEU A 334 8.65 -6.33 -16.04
C LEU A 334 9.82 -5.43 -15.63
N LEU A 335 10.27 -5.52 -14.38
CA LEU A 335 11.33 -4.67 -13.83
C LEU A 335 12.73 -4.99 -14.35
N GLY A 336 12.87 -6.01 -15.21
CA GLY A 336 14.16 -6.57 -15.58
C GLY A 336 14.80 -7.30 -14.39
N ARG A 337 15.51 -8.40 -14.64
CA ARG A 337 16.36 -8.97 -13.59
C ARG A 337 17.53 -8.02 -13.42
N ASP A 338 17.67 -7.40 -12.23
CA ASP A 338 18.98 -6.91 -11.83
C ASP A 338 19.94 -8.08 -11.95
N GLU A 339 20.94 -7.99 -12.84
CA GLU A 339 21.99 -9.01 -12.97
C GLU A 339 22.84 -9.18 -11.68
N GLY A 340 22.48 -8.49 -10.58
CA GLY A 340 23.09 -8.60 -9.27
C GLY A 340 22.34 -9.44 -8.22
N ASP A 341 21.05 -9.79 -8.41
CA ASP A 341 20.25 -10.47 -7.36
C ASP A 341 19.94 -11.94 -7.68
N GLY A 342 20.97 -12.66 -8.13
CA GLY A 342 20.96 -14.13 -8.24
C GLY A 342 20.81 -14.87 -6.91
N THR A 343 20.37 -14.21 -5.84
CA THR A 343 20.13 -14.84 -4.56
C THR A 343 18.70 -15.39 -4.53
N ILE A 344 18.48 -16.49 -5.24
CA ILE A 344 17.53 -17.48 -4.74
C ILE A 344 17.90 -17.70 -3.28
N ARG A 345 17.06 -17.20 -2.37
CA ARG A 345 17.20 -17.25 -0.91
C ARG A 345 17.32 -18.70 -0.45
N LYS A 346 18.50 -19.28 -0.58
CA LYS A 346 18.90 -20.47 0.19
C LYS A 346 19.03 -19.98 1.61
N ILE A 347 18.02 -20.25 2.43
CA ILE A 347 18.11 -20.19 3.89
C ILE A 347 19.42 -20.90 4.27
N ARG A 348 20.45 -20.14 4.61
CA ARG A 348 21.71 -20.70 5.11
C ARG A 348 21.34 -21.37 6.43
N LYS A 349 21.37 -22.70 6.46
CA LYS A 349 21.22 -23.50 7.69
C LYS A 349 22.16 -22.93 8.75
N VAL A 350 21.58 -22.29 9.75
CA VAL A 350 22.30 -21.87 10.97
C VAL A 350 23.04 -23.10 11.49
N ARG A 351 24.38 -23.04 11.51
CA ARG A 351 25.22 -24.12 12.03
C ARG A 351 24.83 -24.36 13.49
N ARG A 352 24.24 -25.52 13.78
CA ARG A 352 24.06 -26.02 15.14
C ARG A 352 25.43 -26.07 15.82
N ILE A 353 25.63 -25.22 16.82
CA ILE A 353 26.76 -25.29 17.73
C ILE A 353 26.69 -26.67 18.41
N LYS A 354 27.67 -27.53 18.13
CA LYS A 354 27.87 -28.77 18.89
C LYS A 354 28.30 -28.36 20.30
N LYS A 355 27.44 -28.59 21.29
CA LYS A 355 27.86 -28.65 22.70
C LYS A 355 28.80 -29.86 22.84
N THR A 356 30.09 -29.61 22.96
CA THR A 356 31.04 -30.59 23.51
C THR A 356 30.73 -30.74 25.00
N LYS A 357 30.55 -31.98 25.42
CA LYS A 357 30.58 -32.41 26.82
C LYS A 357 32.01 -32.47 27.31
#